data_AF-A0A7W1C0B0-F1
#
_entry.id   AF-A0A7W1C0B0-F1
#
_cell.length_a   1.000
_cell.length_b   1.000
_cell.length_c   1.000
_cell.angle_alpha   90.00
_cell.angle_beta   90.00
_cell.angle_gamma   90.00
#
_symmetry.space_group_name_H-M   'P 1'
#
loop_
_entity.id
_entity.type
_entity.pdbx_description
1 polymer ?
#
loop_
_entity_poly.entity_id
_entity_poly.type
_entity_poly.pdbx_seq_one_letter_code
_entity_poly.pdbx_strand_id
1 'polypeptide(L)' 'LPLPGGGFVVINETTRSGSGSFMAITVNGVRLVIPGLSDVILASASSDINCGTSPGQPQ' A
#
# COMPACT_ATOMS: atom_id res chain seq x y z
N LEU A 1 7.85 -6.90 4.08
CA LEU A 1 8.06 -6.35 5.44
C LEU A 1 8.00 -7.49 6.46
N PRO A 2 9.06 -7.74 7.25
CA PRO A 2 9.04 -8.77 8.28
C PRO A 2 8.15 -8.37 9.47
N LEU A 3 7.39 -9.32 9.99
CA LEU A 3 6.51 -9.15 11.15
C LEU A 3 7.08 -9.89 12.37
N PRO A 4 6.78 -9.43 13.60
CA PRO A 4 7.06 -10.20 14.81
C PRO A 4 6.52 -11.63 14.68
N GLY A 5 7.33 -12.63 15.02
CA GLY A 5 6.98 -14.05 14.85
C GLY A 5 7.38 -14.68 13.51
N GLY A 6 8.15 -13.98 12.68
CA GLY A 6 8.71 -14.54 11.44
C GLY A 6 7.76 -14.55 10.25
N GLY A 7 6.57 -13.96 10.41
CA GLY A 7 5.67 -13.68 9.30
C GLY A 7 6.23 -12.59 8.38
N PHE A 8 5.72 -12.52 7.16
CA PHE A 8 6.12 -11.49 6.22
C PHE A 8 4.96 -11.04 5.34
N VAL A 9 4.99 -9.75 5.00
CA VAL A 9 4.07 -9.13 4.05
C VAL A 9 4.79 -8.88 2.74
N VAL A 10 4.18 -9.34 1.65
CA VAL A 10 4.58 -9.05 0.27
C VAL A 10 3.53 -8.14 -0.36
N ILE A 11 3.99 -7.07 -1.01
CA ILE A 11 3.15 -6.18 -1.80
C ILE A 11 3.57 -6.41 -3.26
N ASN A 12 2.65 -6.94 -4.07
CA ASN A 12 2.95 -7.40 -5.42
C ASN A 12 2.74 -6.31 -6.48
N GLU A 13 1.64 -5.56 -6.39
CA GLU A 13 1.31 -4.58 -7.41
C GLU A 13 0.75 -3.34 -6.75
N THR A 14 1.44 -2.22 -6.96
CA THR A 14 0.99 -0.89 -6.55
C THR A 14 0.87 -0.01 -7.77
N THR A 15 -0.32 0.50 -8.03
CA THR A 15 -0.52 1.61 -8.97
C THR A 15 -0.64 2.90 -8.18
N ARG A 16 -0.06 3.97 -8.71
CA ARG A 16 -0.15 5.32 -8.14
C ARG A 16 -0.61 6.25 -9.24
N SER A 17 -1.64 7.03 -8.96
CA SER A 17 -2.12 8.07 -9.86
C SER A 17 -2.34 9.35 -9.07
N GLY A 18 -2.04 10.50 -9.65
CA GLY A 18 -2.26 11.78 -8.96
C GLY A 18 -2.53 12.91 -9.94
N SER A 19 -3.31 13.89 -9.48
CA SER A 19 -3.52 15.16 -10.17
C SER A 19 -3.64 16.27 -9.15
N GLY A 20 -2.83 17.34 -9.29
CA GLY A 20 -2.81 18.44 -8.33
C GLY A 20 -2.50 17.96 -6.91
N SER A 21 -3.34 18.37 -5.95
CA SER A 21 -3.25 18.00 -4.54
C SER A 21 -3.86 16.63 -4.19
N PHE A 22 -4.23 15.82 -5.18
CA PHE A 22 -4.85 14.52 -4.96
C PHE A 22 -3.96 13.39 -5.48
N MET A 23 -3.78 12.36 -4.66
CA MET A 23 -3.15 11.11 -5.03
C MET A 23 -4.07 9.94 -4.69
N ALA A 24 -4.04 8.90 -5.51
CA ALA A 24 -4.66 7.62 -5.26
C ALA A 24 -3.59 6.52 -5.35
N ILE A 25 -3.59 5.63 -4.37
CA ILE A 25 -2.74 4.44 -4.36
C ILE A 25 -3.67 3.23 -4.33
N THR A 26 -3.54 2.38 -5.33
CA THR A 26 -4.22 1.09 -5.36
C THR A 26 -3.18 -0.01 -5.25
N VAL A 27 -3.44 -0.99 -4.39
CA VAL A 27 -2.63 -2.17 -4.19
C VAL A 27 -3.47 -3.38 -4.57
N ASN A 28 -3.13 -4.07 -5.65
CA ASN A 28 -3.90 -5.23 -6.16
C ASN A 28 -3.43 -6.57 -5.58
N GLY A 29 -2.45 -6.56 -4.70
CA GLY A 29 -1.93 -7.80 -4.12
C GLY A 29 -1.12 -7.54 -2.87
N VAL A 30 -1.74 -7.78 -1.72
CA VAL A 30 -1.03 -7.91 -0.44
C VAL A 30 -1.12 -9.37 -0.03
N ARG A 31 0.02 -10.03 0.13
CA ARG A 31 0.10 -11.39 0.68
C ARG A 31 0.76 -11.35 2.04
N LEU A 32 0.04 -11.81 3.06
CA LEU A 32 0.53 -12.01 4.41
C LEU A 32 0.77 -13.49 4.63
N VAL A 33 2.02 -13.86 4.87
CA VAL A 33 2.40 -15.23 5.21
C VAL A 33 2.77 -15.29 6.68
N ILE A 34 2.09 -16.16 7.42
CA ILE A 34 2.44 -16.54 8.78
C ILE A 34 2.82 -18.03 8.76
N PRO A 35 4.13 -18.36 8.80
CA PRO A 35 4.60 -19.73 8.69
C PRO A 35 3.91 -20.67 9.70
N GLY A 36 3.38 -21.79 9.21
CA GLY A 36 2.71 -22.80 10.03
C GLY A 36 1.31 -22.44 10.54
N LEU A 37 0.79 -21.25 10.21
CA LEU A 37 -0.52 -20.79 10.67
C LEU A 37 -1.46 -20.41 9.53
N SER A 38 -1.03 -19.51 8.63
CA SER A 38 -1.93 -18.96 7.62
C SER A 38 -1.22 -18.29 6.46
N ASP A 39 -1.88 -18.29 5.30
CA ASP A 39 -1.51 -17.52 4.11
C ASP A 39 -2.75 -16.73 3.66
N VAL A 40 -2.67 -15.40 3.77
CA VAL A 40 -3.78 -14.49 3.50
C VAL A 40 -3.44 -13.63 2.30
N ILE A 41 -4.31 -13.63 1.30
CA ILE A 41 -4.17 -12.82 0.10
C ILE A 41 -5.28 -11.78 0.10
N LEU A 42 -4.91 -10.50 0.20
CA LEU A 42 -5.81 -9.38 -0.08
C LEU A 42 -5.60 -8.96 -1.55
N ALA A 43 -6.63 -9.21 -2.36
CA ALA A 43 -6.58 -8.97 -3.80
C ALA A 43 -6.78 -7.50 -4.20
N SER A 44 -7.24 -6.63 -3.30
CA SER A 44 -7.28 -5.18 -3.55
C SER A 44 -7.36 -4.37 -2.27
N ALA A 45 -6.62 -3.27 -2.21
CA ALA A 45 -6.75 -2.19 -1.23
C ALA A 45 -6.57 -0.86 -1.97
N SER A 46 -7.43 0.12 -1.72
CA SER A 46 -7.33 1.47 -2.30
C SER A 46 -7.22 2.51 -1.21
N SER A 47 -6.45 3.56 -1.45
CA SER A 47 -6.31 4.70 -0.55
C SER A 47 -6.30 6.00 -1.34
N ASP A 48 -7.23 6.88 -1.03
CA ASP A 48 -7.29 8.25 -1.52
C ASP A 48 -6.55 9.17 -0.55
N ILE A 49 -5.57 9.90 -1.07
CA ILE A 49 -4.67 10.76 -0.31
C ILE A 49 -4.89 12.19 -0.78
N ASN A 50 -5.43 13.03 0.09
CA ASN A 50 -5.37 14.46 -0.12
C ASN A 50 -3.98 14.96 0.31
N CYS A 51 -3.14 15.27 -0.65
CA CYS A 51 -1.79 15.78 -0.44
C CYS A 51 -1.77 17.27 -0.07
N GLY A 52 -2.91 17.97 -0.16
CA GLY A 52 -2.98 19.42 0.01
C GLY A 52 -1.96 20.17 -0.87
N THR A 53 -1.80 21.47 -0.61
CA THR A 53 -0.53 22.14 -0.91
C THR A 53 0.43 21.81 0.22
N SER A 54 1.46 21.01 -0.04
CA SER A 54 2.59 20.94 0.89
C SER A 54 3.13 22.37 1.09
N PRO A 55 3.32 22.88 2.32
CA PRO A 55 3.98 24.17 2.52
C PRO A 55 5.42 24.04 2.05
N GLY A 56 5.70 24.39 0.79
CA GLY A 56 7.05 24.46 0.24
C GLY A 56 7.33 23.86 -1.14
N GLN A 57 6.34 23.34 -1.89
CA GLN A 57 6.58 22.94 -3.29
C GLN A 57 6.04 24.00 -4.28
N PRO A 58 6.90 24.61 -5.14
CA PRO A 58 6.44 25.42 -6.27
C PRO A 58 5.65 24.55 -7.26
N GLN A 59 4.59 25.13 -7.82
CA GLN A 59 3.72 24.52 -8.84
C GLN A 59 4.46 24.18 -10.13
#